data_AF-A0A7Y4YN89-F1
#
_entry.id   AF-A0A7Y4YN89-F1
#
_cell.length_a   1.000
_cell.length_b   1.000
_cell.length_c   1.000
_cell.angle_alpha   90.00
_cell.angle_beta   90.00
_cell.angle_gamma   90.00
#
_symmetry.space_group_name_H-M   'P 1'
#
loop_
_entity.id
_entity.type
_entity.pdbx_description
1 polymer ?
#
loop_
_entity_poly.entity_id
_entity_poly.type
_entity_poly.pdbx_seq_one_letter_code
_entity_poly.pdbx_strand_id
1 'polypeptide(L)'
;MKKEFDENAAIAIAKDINTSTGVLETIIGRSAKVDKLVANHPNADDFVLVSLSESKSKITRRNVFFNPNARVSTIAKLMSEFSQDLLRLTEIDAKFSEDPEYVYRIGQKNLSDILKDPLCPLALLDWACEFGGSYEQLSVWINPATPEVMLTKLMASGFCQEANVLLAHPEKMLEFTRDLGFIGNAPDNYTTKEYGRYLLTRDETMVIVRRNKCIENLSNKYDELWKTLVPESGPAETLQGEVLRAIGQLENEYGGMGFSNWGGYYDNFARFIATHLADKNIFCTYTVNVILSDIRALLSYALSFLYKLGVVDKKPEYQNEILLNSVTDMDQIFERLHAVSVVWCERHPEPIPYKPSKI
;
A
#
# COMPACT_ATOMS: atom_id res chain seq x y z
N MET A 1 51.09 23.30 2.10
CA MET A 1 51.75 21.97 1.99
C MET A 1 50.80 20.97 1.33
N LYS A 2 50.72 20.96 -0.01
CA LYS A 2 49.85 20.00 -0.74
C LYS A 2 50.67 19.23 -1.77
N LYS A 3 51.92 18.83 -1.50
CA LYS A 3 52.75 18.09 -2.49
C LYS A 3 53.88 17.27 -1.83
N GLU A 4 53.56 16.32 -0.94
CA GLU A 4 54.61 15.42 -0.40
C GLU A 4 54.67 14.05 -1.09
N PHE A 5 53.58 13.59 -1.69
CA PHE A 5 53.52 12.28 -2.35
C PHE A 5 53.23 12.43 -3.84
N ASP A 6 53.99 11.72 -4.67
CA ASP A 6 53.62 11.48 -6.06
C ASP A 6 52.38 10.57 -6.15
N GLU A 7 51.78 10.46 -7.33
CA GLU A 7 50.54 9.69 -7.49
C GLU A 7 50.70 8.21 -7.14
N ASN A 8 51.85 7.60 -7.44
CA ASN A 8 52.09 6.19 -7.16
C ASN A 8 52.26 5.93 -5.67
N ALA A 9 52.97 6.81 -4.97
CA ALA A 9 53.11 6.78 -3.52
C ALA A 9 51.74 6.99 -2.84
N ALA A 10 50.93 7.94 -3.31
CA ALA A 10 49.58 8.16 -2.78
C ALA A 10 48.66 6.95 -2.99
N ILE A 11 48.77 6.26 -4.14
CA ILE A 11 48.04 5.01 -4.39
C ILE A 11 48.51 3.88 -3.46
N ALA A 12 49.81 3.76 -3.22
CA ALA A 12 50.35 2.74 -2.32
C ALA A 12 49.85 2.96 -0.88
N ILE A 13 49.89 4.21 -0.41
CA ILE A 13 49.35 4.62 0.89
C ILE A 13 47.85 4.30 0.97
N ALA A 14 47.05 4.71 0.00
CA ALA A 14 45.60 4.47 0.03
C ALA A 14 45.20 2.98 -0.07
N LYS A 15 46.11 2.08 -0.44
CA LYS A 15 45.88 0.63 -0.47
C LYS A 15 46.31 -0.07 0.82
N ASP A 16 47.18 0.55 1.62
CA ASP A 16 47.62 -0.03 2.87
C ASP A 16 46.56 0.20 3.95
N ILE A 17 45.89 -0.90 4.33
CA ILE A 17 44.81 -0.94 5.32
C ILE A 17 45.19 -0.37 6.69
N ASN A 18 46.48 -0.34 7.01
CA ASN A 18 46.98 0.18 8.28
C ASN A 18 47.27 1.68 8.24
N THR A 19 47.06 2.33 7.08
CA THR A 19 47.28 3.76 6.96
C THR A 19 46.36 4.52 7.91
N SER A 20 46.98 5.36 8.74
CA SER A 20 46.27 6.21 9.69
C SER A 20 45.43 7.27 8.99
N THR A 21 44.33 7.66 9.60
CA THR A 21 43.43 8.71 9.13
C THR A 21 44.15 10.02 8.78
N GLY A 22 45.05 10.50 9.66
CA GLY A 22 45.77 11.74 9.42
C GLY A 22 46.64 11.72 8.16
N VAL A 23 47.17 10.54 7.78
CA VAL A 23 47.90 10.39 6.52
C VAL A 23 46.95 10.37 5.33
N LEU A 24 45.78 9.71 5.45
CA LEU A 24 44.76 9.68 4.40
C LEU A 24 44.27 11.09 4.03
N GLU A 25 44.11 11.97 5.03
CA GLU A 25 43.73 13.38 4.80
C GLU A 25 44.69 14.12 3.86
N THR A 26 45.99 13.85 3.95
CA THR A 26 47.02 14.56 3.16
C THR A 26 47.02 14.20 1.68
N ILE A 27 46.45 13.04 1.33
CA ILE A 27 46.44 12.49 -0.03
C ILE A 27 45.10 12.67 -0.76
N ILE A 28 44.07 13.22 -0.09
CA ILE A 28 42.79 13.54 -0.75
C ILE A 28 42.99 14.66 -1.78
N GLY A 29 42.32 14.53 -2.92
CA GLY A 29 42.37 15.47 -4.05
C GLY A 29 43.63 15.34 -4.90
N ARG A 30 44.48 14.33 -4.67
CA ARG A 30 45.68 14.04 -5.50
C ARG A 30 45.29 13.60 -6.89
N SER A 31 44.43 12.59 -6.98
CA SER A 31 43.85 12.11 -8.23
C SER A 31 42.53 11.40 -7.95
N ALA A 32 41.67 11.31 -8.96
CA ALA A 32 40.40 10.59 -8.83
C ALA A 32 40.57 9.11 -8.49
N LYS A 33 41.76 8.52 -8.74
CA LYS A 33 42.06 7.14 -8.38
C LYS A 33 42.37 7.01 -6.89
N VAL A 34 43.15 7.95 -6.34
CA VAL A 34 43.45 8.01 -4.90
C VAL A 34 42.16 8.23 -4.10
N ASP A 35 41.34 9.21 -4.48
CA ASP A 35 40.10 9.54 -3.77
C ASP A 35 39.13 8.35 -3.68
N LYS A 36 39.04 7.53 -4.74
CA LYS A 36 38.22 6.31 -4.73
C LYS A 36 38.71 5.29 -3.71
N LEU A 37 40.03 5.11 -3.60
CA LEU A 37 40.64 4.17 -2.66
C LEU A 37 40.45 4.67 -1.22
N VAL A 38 40.73 5.95 -0.97
CA VAL A 38 40.55 6.58 0.35
C VAL A 38 39.09 6.51 0.79
N ALA A 39 38.11 6.77 -0.09
CA ALA A 39 36.69 6.67 0.24
C ALA A 39 36.26 5.27 0.70
N ASN A 40 36.92 4.21 0.23
CA ASN A 40 36.63 2.83 0.60
C ASN A 40 37.53 2.31 1.74
N HIS A 41 38.36 3.18 2.33
CA HIS A 41 39.34 2.78 3.32
C HIS A 41 38.69 2.58 4.70
N PRO A 42 39.02 1.49 5.45
CA PRO A 42 38.39 1.21 6.74
C PRO A 42 38.79 2.17 7.86
N ASN A 43 39.89 2.91 7.69
CA ASN A 43 40.30 3.99 8.61
C ASN A 43 39.94 5.40 8.11
N ALA A 44 39.15 5.52 7.05
CA ALA A 44 38.63 6.83 6.64
C ALA A 44 37.67 7.32 7.73
N ASP A 45 37.95 8.49 8.28
CA ASP A 45 37.14 9.08 9.34
C ASP A 45 36.08 10.03 8.79
N ASP A 46 35.32 10.64 9.70
CA ASP A 46 34.25 11.57 9.34
C ASP A 46 34.75 12.76 8.53
N PHE A 47 35.90 13.34 8.87
CA PHE A 47 36.45 14.49 8.13
C PHE A 47 36.80 14.12 6.69
N VAL A 48 37.52 13.01 6.49
CA VAL A 48 37.85 12.47 5.18
C VAL A 48 36.59 12.20 4.37
N LEU A 49 35.61 11.52 4.96
CA LEU A 49 34.39 11.09 4.27
C LEU A 49 33.49 12.27 3.91
N VAL A 50 33.35 13.28 4.78
CA VAL A 50 32.64 14.53 4.47
C VAL A 50 33.33 15.27 3.32
N SER A 51 34.66 15.32 3.27
CA SER A 51 35.36 15.95 2.14
C SER A 51 35.13 15.18 0.84
N LEU A 52 35.10 13.85 0.88
CA LEU A 52 34.95 13.01 -0.30
C LEU A 52 33.50 12.89 -0.78
N SER A 53 32.49 13.19 0.06
CA SER A 53 31.08 13.25 -0.35
C SER A 53 30.81 14.35 -1.37
N GLU A 54 31.63 15.40 -1.40
CA GLU A 54 31.54 16.51 -2.38
C GLU A 54 32.43 16.27 -3.61
N SER A 55 33.05 15.09 -3.74
CA SER A 55 33.91 14.77 -4.88
C SER A 55 33.13 14.84 -6.20
N LYS A 56 33.76 15.32 -7.27
CA LYS A 56 33.17 15.29 -8.63
C LYS A 56 32.96 13.87 -9.15
N SER A 57 33.66 12.87 -8.60
CA SER A 57 33.53 11.48 -9.05
C SER A 57 32.35 10.78 -8.37
N LYS A 58 31.35 10.38 -9.16
CA LYS A 58 30.22 9.58 -8.67
C LYS A 58 30.66 8.29 -7.98
N ILE A 59 31.74 7.64 -8.46
CA ILE A 59 32.29 6.42 -7.85
C ILE A 59 32.87 6.73 -6.46
N THR A 60 33.59 7.84 -6.30
CA THR A 60 34.11 8.25 -4.99
C THR A 60 32.97 8.49 -4.00
N ARG A 61 31.94 9.25 -4.40
CA ARG A 61 30.76 9.48 -3.56
C ARG A 61 30.03 8.18 -3.20
N ARG A 62 29.90 7.25 -4.16
CA ARG A 62 29.33 5.92 -3.91
C ARG A 62 30.16 5.11 -2.90
N ASN A 63 31.49 5.18 -2.97
CA ASN A 63 32.35 4.52 -1.98
C ASN A 63 32.20 5.15 -0.58
N VAL A 64 32.07 6.48 -0.49
CA VAL A 64 31.73 7.15 0.78
C VAL A 64 30.39 6.65 1.32
N PHE A 65 29.39 6.52 0.46
CA PHE A 65 28.05 6.05 0.84
C PHE A 65 28.07 4.64 1.44
N PHE A 66 28.91 3.74 0.92
CA PHE A 66 29.07 2.37 1.43
C PHE A 66 30.09 2.23 2.58
N ASN A 67 30.78 3.31 2.96
CA ASN A 67 31.81 3.22 3.99
C ASN A 67 31.16 2.99 5.38
N PRO A 68 31.55 1.96 6.14
CA PRO A 68 30.98 1.68 7.46
C PRO A 68 31.09 2.86 8.44
N ASN A 69 32.17 3.64 8.35
CA ASN A 69 32.44 4.79 9.21
C ASN A 69 31.69 6.06 8.78
N ALA A 70 31.00 6.04 7.63
CA ALA A 70 30.22 7.19 7.21
C ALA A 70 29.05 7.40 8.17
N ARG A 71 29.01 8.61 8.74
CA ARG A 71 27.89 9.06 9.58
C ARG A 71 26.62 9.20 8.77
N VAL A 72 25.48 9.05 9.44
CA VAL A 72 24.14 9.16 8.86
C VAL A 72 23.98 10.49 8.12
N SER A 73 24.46 11.61 8.69
CA SER A 73 24.38 12.93 8.06
C SER A 73 25.15 13.03 6.74
N THR A 74 26.29 12.34 6.59
CA THR A 74 27.07 12.28 5.35
C THR A 74 26.38 11.40 4.32
N ILE A 75 25.89 10.23 4.73
CA ILE A 75 25.09 9.33 3.88
C ILE A 75 23.84 10.06 3.38
N ALA A 76 23.18 10.84 4.25
CA ALA A 76 21.94 11.54 3.97
C ALA A 76 22.06 12.60 2.86
N LYS A 77 23.24 13.20 2.68
CA LYS A 77 23.53 14.09 1.54
C LYS A 77 23.54 13.36 0.21
N LEU A 78 23.85 12.07 0.23
CA LEU A 78 24.06 11.22 -0.94
C LEU A 78 22.86 10.29 -1.23
N MET A 79 21.89 10.19 -0.32
CA MET A 79 20.71 9.31 -0.42
C MET A 79 19.88 9.53 -1.69
N SER A 80 19.68 10.77 -2.12
CA SER A 80 18.93 11.06 -3.35
C SER A 80 19.65 10.57 -4.60
N GLU A 81 20.99 10.56 -4.59
CA GLU A 81 21.81 10.11 -5.71
C GLU A 81 21.93 8.59 -5.77
N PHE A 82 22.00 7.93 -4.61
CA PHE A 82 22.23 6.48 -4.47
C PHE A 82 21.06 5.78 -3.77
N SER A 83 19.83 6.21 -4.07
CA SER A 83 18.61 5.71 -3.42
C SER A 83 18.49 4.17 -3.48
N GLN A 84 18.72 3.58 -4.66
CA GLN A 84 18.68 2.12 -4.85
C GLN A 84 19.82 1.37 -4.16
N ASP A 85 20.94 2.05 -3.88
CA ASP A 85 22.05 1.45 -3.15
C ASP A 85 21.76 1.34 -1.64
N LEU A 86 20.72 2.02 -1.12
CA LEU A 86 20.25 1.86 0.27
C LEU A 86 19.92 0.41 0.60
N LEU A 87 19.34 -0.33 -0.35
CA LEU A 87 19.00 -1.75 -0.21
C LEU A 87 20.22 -2.65 0.04
N ARG A 88 21.44 -2.14 -0.20
CA ARG A 88 22.69 -2.87 -0.03
C ARG A 88 23.50 -2.42 1.18
N LEU A 89 23.05 -1.38 1.90
CA LEU A 89 23.75 -0.92 3.09
C LEU A 89 23.58 -1.92 4.23
N THR A 90 24.70 -2.37 4.77
CA THR A 90 24.72 -3.10 6.03
C THR A 90 24.44 -2.14 7.19
N GLU A 91 23.78 -2.63 8.25
CA GLU A 91 23.50 -1.85 9.47
C GLU A 91 22.62 -0.61 9.24
N ILE A 92 21.84 -0.60 8.15
CA ILE A 92 20.94 0.51 7.83
C ILE A 92 19.88 0.72 8.92
N ASP A 93 19.45 -0.36 9.58
CA ASP A 93 18.47 -0.31 10.67
C ASP A 93 18.99 0.51 11.87
N ALA A 94 20.25 0.33 12.23
CA ALA A 94 20.90 1.10 13.29
C ALA A 94 21.04 2.58 12.88
N LYS A 95 21.41 2.82 11.62
CA LYS A 95 21.61 4.18 11.08
C LYS A 95 20.31 4.99 11.00
N PHE A 96 19.17 4.38 10.66
CA PHE A 96 17.89 5.10 10.61
C PHE A 96 17.25 5.34 11.98
N SER A 97 17.63 4.56 12.99
CA SER A 97 17.13 4.75 14.36
C SER A 97 17.65 6.03 15.03
N GLU A 98 18.75 6.61 14.53
CA GLU A 98 19.39 7.80 15.13
C GLU A 98 18.64 9.11 14.82
N ASP A 99 18.05 9.24 13.62
CA ASP A 99 17.34 10.45 13.18
C ASP A 99 16.38 10.14 12.01
N PRO A 100 15.06 10.07 12.28
CA PRO A 100 14.03 9.79 11.28
C PRO A 100 13.94 10.81 10.14
N GLU A 101 14.38 12.05 10.32
CA GLU A 101 14.16 13.11 9.31
C GLU A 101 15.01 12.90 8.05
N TYR A 102 16.12 12.17 8.13
CA TYR A 102 16.99 11.95 6.98
C TYR A 102 16.34 11.17 5.85
N VAL A 103 15.34 10.33 6.17
CA VAL A 103 14.60 9.54 5.18
C VAL A 103 13.94 10.44 4.14
N TYR A 104 13.48 11.64 4.51
CA TYR A 104 12.89 12.60 3.56
C TYR A 104 13.88 13.07 2.49
N ARG A 105 15.20 12.97 2.70
CA ARG A 105 16.22 13.36 1.71
C ARG A 105 16.33 12.39 0.53
N ILE A 106 15.80 11.17 0.66
CA ILE A 106 15.70 10.22 -0.45
C ILE A 106 14.83 10.79 -1.58
N GLY A 107 13.82 11.60 -1.20
CA GLY A 107 12.80 12.13 -2.08
C GLY A 107 11.65 11.15 -2.28
N GLN A 108 10.43 11.66 -2.30
CA GLN A 108 9.19 10.87 -2.28
C GLN A 108 9.14 9.74 -3.34
N LYS A 109 9.50 10.04 -4.59
CA LYS A 109 9.49 9.04 -5.67
C LYS A 109 10.44 7.87 -5.38
N ASN A 110 11.69 8.18 -5.07
CA ASN A 110 12.71 7.18 -4.77
C ASN A 110 12.35 6.38 -3.51
N LEU A 111 11.81 7.06 -2.48
CA LEU A 111 11.39 6.43 -1.24
C LEU A 111 10.25 5.45 -1.49
N SER A 112 9.25 5.82 -2.29
CA SER A 112 8.16 4.92 -2.67
C SER A 112 8.67 3.69 -3.45
N ASP A 113 9.63 3.86 -4.36
CA ASP A 113 10.21 2.75 -5.11
C ASP A 113 10.97 1.78 -4.19
N ILE A 114 11.75 2.30 -3.22
CA ILE A 114 12.48 1.49 -2.23
C ILE A 114 11.51 0.78 -1.28
N LEU A 115 10.50 1.49 -0.77
CA LEU A 115 9.53 0.93 0.17
C LEU A 115 8.72 -0.21 -0.44
N LYS A 116 8.55 -0.27 -1.77
CA LYS A 116 7.86 -1.35 -2.46
C LYS A 116 8.77 -2.53 -2.82
N ASP A 117 10.09 -2.36 -2.70
CA ASP A 117 11.05 -3.40 -3.03
C ASP A 117 10.99 -4.54 -1.99
N PRO A 118 10.90 -5.83 -2.38
CA PRO A 118 10.89 -6.94 -1.43
C PRO A 118 12.14 -7.03 -0.54
N LEU A 119 13.25 -6.40 -0.94
CA LEU A 119 14.49 -6.32 -0.17
C LEU A 119 14.55 -5.08 0.73
N CYS A 120 13.46 -4.32 0.85
CA CYS A 120 13.38 -3.14 1.70
C CYS A 120 13.73 -3.51 3.16
N PRO A 121 14.68 -2.79 3.80
CA PRO A 121 15.00 -2.99 5.20
C PRO A 121 13.79 -2.75 6.10
N LEU A 122 13.62 -3.61 7.12
CA LEU A 122 12.48 -3.53 8.04
C LEU A 122 12.43 -2.20 8.79
N ALA A 123 13.57 -1.59 9.14
CA ALA A 123 13.56 -0.29 9.81
C ALA A 123 12.97 0.83 8.93
N LEU A 124 13.12 0.73 7.60
CA LEU A 124 12.55 1.73 6.69
C LEU A 124 11.03 1.54 6.53
N LEU A 125 10.56 0.29 6.55
CA LEU A 125 9.13 -0.02 6.60
C LEU A 125 8.48 0.43 7.93
N ASP A 126 9.17 0.19 9.05
CA ASP A 126 8.70 0.64 10.37
C ASP A 126 8.66 2.17 10.46
N TRP A 127 9.72 2.84 9.99
CA TRP A 127 9.73 4.30 9.85
C TRP A 127 8.54 4.80 9.02
N ALA A 128 8.24 4.15 7.90
CA ALA A 128 7.12 4.55 7.05
C ALA A 128 5.77 4.34 7.74
N CYS A 129 5.64 3.36 8.63
CA CYS A 129 4.44 3.19 9.45
C CYS A 129 4.28 4.33 10.47
N GLU A 130 5.37 4.77 11.10
CA GLU A 130 5.35 5.73 12.20
C GLU A 130 5.35 7.20 11.74
N PHE A 131 6.17 7.52 10.74
CA PHE A 131 6.45 8.89 10.30
C PHE A 131 6.09 9.14 8.83
N GLY A 132 5.76 8.10 8.08
CA GLY A 132 5.38 8.20 6.67
C GLY A 132 4.02 8.86 6.46
N GLY A 133 3.83 9.52 5.31
CA GLY A 133 2.53 9.99 4.87
C GLY A 133 1.74 8.88 4.16
N SER A 134 0.60 9.25 3.57
CA SER A 134 -0.30 8.29 2.90
C SER A 134 0.38 7.49 1.78
N TYR A 135 1.35 8.08 1.07
CA TYR A 135 2.06 7.42 -0.02
C TYR A 135 3.08 6.39 0.49
N GLU A 136 3.80 6.73 1.57
CA GLU A 136 4.77 5.84 2.21
C GLU A 136 4.05 4.67 2.88
N GLN A 137 2.98 4.94 3.64
CA GLN A 137 2.19 3.89 4.29
C GLN A 137 1.46 3.00 3.26
N LEU A 138 1.01 3.54 2.11
CA LEU A 138 0.54 2.73 0.98
C LEU A 138 1.67 1.83 0.44
N SER A 139 2.89 2.34 0.33
CA SER A 139 4.04 1.56 -0.14
C SER A 139 4.37 0.41 0.83
N VAL A 140 4.18 0.60 2.14
CA VAL A 140 4.27 -0.47 3.15
C VAL A 140 3.23 -1.56 2.91
N TRP A 141 1.96 -1.19 2.68
CA TRP A 141 0.89 -2.15 2.37
C TRP A 141 1.17 -3.00 1.14
N ILE A 142 1.81 -2.38 0.15
CA ILE A 142 2.15 -3.00 -1.13
C ILE A 142 3.31 -3.98 -1.00
N ASN A 143 4.25 -3.72 -0.09
CA ASN A 143 5.48 -4.48 -0.01
C ASN A 143 5.19 -5.91 0.49
N PRO A 144 5.51 -6.96 -0.30
CA PRO A 144 5.23 -8.35 0.08
C PRO A 144 6.07 -8.86 1.26
N ALA A 145 7.15 -8.16 1.61
CA ALA A 145 7.99 -8.48 2.77
C ALA A 145 7.52 -7.81 4.06
N THR A 146 6.47 -6.97 4.00
CA THR A 146 5.95 -6.28 5.19
C THR A 146 5.41 -7.28 6.21
N PRO A 147 5.93 -7.27 7.45
CA PRO A 147 5.41 -8.11 8.52
C PRO A 147 3.95 -7.77 8.84
N GLU A 148 3.14 -8.81 9.11
CA GLU A 148 1.72 -8.64 9.43
C GLU A 148 1.46 -7.68 10.60
N VAL A 149 2.34 -7.68 11.61
CA VAL A 149 2.24 -6.79 12.78
C VAL A 149 2.24 -5.30 12.38
N MET A 150 2.98 -4.92 11.33
CA MET A 150 3.00 -3.56 10.82
C MET A 150 1.69 -3.21 10.11
N LEU A 151 1.14 -4.15 9.33
CA LEU A 151 -0.17 -3.97 8.68
C LEU A 151 -1.29 -3.82 9.71
N THR A 152 -1.26 -4.61 10.79
CA THR A 152 -2.21 -4.49 11.91
C THR A 152 -2.08 -3.14 12.61
N LYS A 153 -0.85 -2.66 12.86
CA LYS A 153 -0.59 -1.34 13.46
C LYS A 153 -1.16 -0.22 12.61
N LEU A 154 -0.95 -0.28 11.29
CA LEU A 154 -1.56 0.66 10.35
C LEU A 154 -3.09 0.62 10.48
N MET A 155 -3.73 -0.55 10.34
CA MET A 155 -5.18 -0.65 10.46
C MET A 155 -5.73 -0.03 11.75
N ALA A 156 -5.03 -0.22 12.87
CA ALA A 156 -5.41 0.33 14.17
C ALA A 156 -5.24 1.86 14.26
N SER A 157 -4.31 2.46 13.52
CA SER A 157 -4.12 3.92 13.48
C SER A 157 -5.20 4.65 12.67
N GLY A 158 -6.09 3.92 12.00
CA GLY A 158 -7.13 4.48 11.14
C GLY A 158 -6.70 4.67 9.67
N PHE A 159 -5.47 4.25 9.34
CA PHE A 159 -4.94 4.16 7.97
C PHE A 159 -4.77 2.68 7.57
N CYS A 160 -5.28 2.10 6.49
CA CYS A 160 -5.98 2.54 5.30
C CYS A 160 -7.49 2.28 5.41
N GLN A 161 -8.29 3.13 4.78
CA GLN A 161 -9.76 3.01 4.81
C GLN A 161 -10.35 2.39 3.55
N GLU A 162 -9.52 2.09 2.55
CA GLU A 162 -9.94 1.56 1.24
C GLU A 162 -9.66 0.07 1.13
N ALA A 163 -10.65 -0.68 0.64
CA ALA A 163 -10.56 -2.13 0.47
C ALA A 163 -9.42 -2.53 -0.48
N ASN A 164 -9.19 -1.77 -1.54
CA ASN A 164 -8.11 -2.05 -2.50
C ASN A 164 -6.71 -1.93 -1.88
N VAL A 165 -6.53 -1.07 -0.87
CA VAL A 165 -5.28 -0.94 -0.13
C VAL A 165 -5.12 -2.11 0.85
N LEU A 166 -6.19 -2.45 1.59
CA LEU A 166 -6.19 -3.62 2.45
C LEU A 166 -5.81 -4.88 1.64
N LEU A 167 -6.43 -5.05 0.47
CA LEU A 167 -6.20 -6.19 -0.41
C LEU A 167 -4.92 -6.07 -1.25
N ALA A 168 -4.10 -5.03 -1.05
CA ALA A 168 -2.85 -4.81 -1.78
C ALA A 168 -1.71 -5.73 -1.30
N HIS A 169 -1.81 -6.28 -0.10
CA HIS A 169 -0.80 -7.21 0.41
C HIS A 169 -1.20 -8.67 0.07
N PRO A 170 -0.32 -9.47 -0.58
CA PRO A 170 -0.62 -10.86 -0.94
C PRO A 170 -1.19 -11.73 0.19
N GLU A 171 -0.59 -11.71 1.38
CA GLU A 171 -1.09 -12.51 2.51
C GLU A 171 -2.48 -12.06 2.99
N LYS A 172 -2.77 -10.76 2.92
CA LYS A 172 -4.06 -10.22 3.34
C LYS A 172 -5.15 -10.46 2.30
N MET A 173 -4.79 -10.44 1.02
CA MET A 173 -5.67 -10.93 -0.05
C MET A 173 -6.01 -12.42 0.15
N LEU A 174 -5.02 -13.24 0.50
CA LEU A 174 -5.24 -14.66 0.81
C LEU A 174 -6.11 -14.88 2.05
N GLU A 175 -5.92 -14.08 3.10
CA GLU A 175 -6.77 -14.10 4.29
C GLU A 175 -8.24 -13.85 3.92
N PHE A 176 -8.51 -12.78 3.16
CA PHE A 176 -9.87 -12.46 2.69
C PHE A 176 -10.46 -13.58 1.83
N THR A 177 -9.74 -14.05 0.82
CA THR A 177 -10.25 -15.08 -0.09
C THR A 177 -10.50 -16.43 0.60
N ARG A 178 -9.62 -16.84 1.51
CA ARG A 178 -9.83 -18.05 2.32
C ARG A 178 -11.06 -17.92 3.20
N ASP A 179 -11.28 -16.74 3.77
CA ASP A 179 -12.47 -16.48 4.58
C ASP A 179 -13.75 -16.44 3.74
N LEU A 180 -13.68 -16.27 2.42
CA LEU A 180 -14.81 -16.48 1.49
C LEU A 180 -14.95 -17.95 1.04
N GLY A 181 -14.11 -18.86 1.53
CA GLY A 181 -14.13 -20.28 1.19
C GLY A 181 -13.28 -20.67 -0.02
N PHE A 182 -12.43 -19.76 -0.52
CA PHE A 182 -11.53 -20.08 -1.63
C PHE A 182 -10.24 -20.78 -1.16
N ILE A 183 -9.77 -21.73 -1.96
CA ILE A 183 -8.53 -22.47 -1.73
C ILE A 183 -7.59 -22.20 -2.90
N GLY A 184 -6.48 -21.50 -2.65
CA GLY A 184 -5.50 -21.12 -3.67
C GLY A 184 -4.29 -20.38 -3.10
N ASN A 185 -3.29 -20.16 -3.97
CA ASN A 185 -2.10 -19.35 -3.68
C ASN A 185 -2.23 -17.98 -4.37
N ALA A 186 -1.51 -16.98 -3.86
CA ALA A 186 -1.39 -15.70 -4.53
C ALA A 186 -0.63 -15.89 -5.87
N PRO A 187 -0.92 -15.09 -6.91
CA PRO A 187 -0.22 -15.19 -8.18
C PRO A 187 1.26 -14.80 -8.03
N ASP A 188 2.13 -15.48 -8.78
CA ASP A 188 3.59 -15.28 -8.73
C ASP A 188 4.02 -13.85 -9.10
N ASN A 189 3.22 -13.13 -9.90
CA ASN A 189 3.48 -11.77 -10.36
C ASN A 189 2.48 -10.77 -9.80
N TYR A 190 2.31 -10.72 -8.47
CA TYR A 190 1.45 -9.71 -7.84
C TYR A 190 2.03 -8.30 -8.09
N THR A 191 1.54 -7.60 -9.13
CA THR A 191 2.06 -6.28 -9.51
C THR A 191 1.17 -5.15 -9.02
N THR A 192 1.79 -3.98 -8.89
CA THR A 192 1.15 -2.78 -8.37
C THR A 192 0.04 -2.17 -9.25
N LYS A 193 -0.16 -2.70 -10.45
CA LYS A 193 -1.21 -2.25 -11.37
C LYS A 193 -2.48 -3.11 -11.28
N GLU A 194 -2.42 -4.19 -10.50
CA GLU A 194 -3.47 -5.21 -10.42
C GLU A 194 -4.06 -5.33 -8.99
N TYR A 195 -3.81 -4.33 -8.13
CA TYR A 195 -4.42 -4.25 -6.79
C TYR A 195 -5.94 -4.34 -6.86
N GLY A 196 -6.52 -5.28 -6.11
CA GLY A 196 -7.96 -5.58 -6.15
C GLY A 196 -8.42 -6.32 -7.42
N ARG A 197 -7.74 -6.15 -8.56
CA ARG A 197 -8.08 -6.81 -9.84
C ARG A 197 -7.82 -8.30 -9.88
N TYR A 198 -6.94 -8.85 -9.05
CA TYR A 198 -6.68 -10.31 -9.06
C TYR A 198 -7.87 -11.16 -8.61
N LEU A 199 -8.79 -10.57 -7.87
CA LEU A 199 -10.08 -11.19 -7.61
C LEU A 199 -10.90 -11.29 -8.94
N LEU A 200 -10.65 -10.41 -9.92
CA LEU A 200 -11.67 -9.87 -10.84
C LEU A 200 -11.19 -9.56 -12.28
N THR A 201 -10.26 -10.31 -12.88
CA THR A 201 -9.88 -10.03 -14.28
C THR A 201 -10.88 -10.61 -15.30
N ARG A 202 -11.59 -9.73 -16.03
CA ARG A 202 -12.32 -10.00 -17.28
C ARG A 202 -11.47 -9.87 -18.56
N ASP A 203 -10.17 -9.59 -18.45
CA ASP A 203 -9.32 -9.25 -19.60
C ASP A 203 -8.59 -10.47 -20.19
N GLU A 204 -8.86 -10.79 -21.44
CA GLU A 204 -8.39 -12.00 -22.15
C GLU A 204 -6.91 -11.96 -22.58
N THR A 205 -6.15 -10.90 -22.25
CA THR A 205 -4.84 -10.63 -22.89
C THR A 205 -3.60 -10.85 -22.00
N MET A 206 -3.74 -11.28 -20.75
CA MET A 206 -2.60 -11.64 -19.89
C MET A 206 -2.52 -13.14 -19.62
N VAL A 207 -1.69 -13.81 -20.42
CA VAL A 207 -1.58 -15.27 -20.63
C VAL A 207 -0.98 -16.07 -19.45
N ILE A 208 -0.84 -15.51 -18.24
CA ILE A 208 -0.27 -16.28 -17.10
C ILE A 208 -1.01 -16.02 -15.79
N VAL A 209 -2.30 -16.39 -15.71
CA VAL A 209 -2.87 -17.12 -14.56
C VAL A 209 -3.99 -18.00 -15.09
N ARG A 210 -3.87 -19.32 -14.94
CA ARG A 210 -4.94 -20.27 -15.28
C ARG A 210 -6.15 -20.01 -14.37
N ARG A 211 -7.29 -19.63 -14.99
CA ARG A 211 -8.67 -19.74 -14.48
C ARG A 211 -8.94 -19.14 -13.09
N ASN A 212 -9.34 -17.87 -13.02
CA ASN A 212 -10.29 -17.44 -11.98
C ASN A 212 -11.73 -17.61 -12.47
N LYS A 213 -12.13 -18.88 -12.58
CA LYS A 213 -13.53 -19.29 -12.76
C LYS A 213 -14.39 -19.02 -11.50
N CYS A 214 -13.81 -18.44 -10.46
CA CYS A 214 -14.34 -18.49 -9.09
C CYS A 214 -15.20 -17.26 -8.72
N ILE A 215 -14.86 -16.04 -9.16
CA ILE A 215 -15.75 -14.88 -8.96
C ILE A 215 -16.83 -14.80 -10.02
N GLU A 216 -16.56 -15.24 -11.26
CA GLU A 216 -17.62 -15.50 -12.23
C GLU A 216 -18.65 -16.48 -11.66
N ASN A 217 -18.21 -17.53 -10.95
CA ASN A 217 -19.12 -18.44 -10.23
C ASN A 217 -19.91 -17.74 -9.11
N LEU A 218 -19.29 -16.86 -8.31
CA LEU A 218 -20.03 -16.14 -7.26
C LEU A 218 -20.98 -15.08 -7.82
N SER A 219 -20.62 -14.39 -8.91
CA SER A 219 -21.53 -13.48 -9.61
C SER A 219 -22.71 -14.24 -10.21
N ASN A 220 -22.48 -15.40 -10.82
CA ASN A 220 -23.56 -16.26 -11.32
C ASN A 220 -24.45 -16.76 -10.17
N LYS A 221 -23.88 -17.14 -9.03
CA LYS A 221 -24.64 -17.51 -7.84
C LYS A 221 -25.42 -16.33 -7.26
N TYR A 222 -24.87 -15.13 -7.29
CA TYR A 222 -25.58 -13.91 -6.90
C TYR A 222 -26.83 -13.73 -7.77
N ASP A 223 -26.70 -13.88 -9.10
CA ASP A 223 -27.85 -13.81 -10.01
C ASP A 223 -28.89 -14.90 -9.77
N GLU A 224 -28.46 -16.12 -9.42
CA GLU A 224 -29.34 -17.24 -9.05
C GLU A 224 -30.12 -16.94 -7.75
N LEU A 225 -29.42 -16.47 -6.72
CA LEU A 225 -30.03 -16.09 -5.45
C LEU A 225 -30.95 -14.89 -5.63
N TRP A 226 -30.57 -13.89 -6.44
CA TRP A 226 -31.40 -12.74 -6.77
C TRP A 226 -32.73 -13.19 -7.37
N LYS A 227 -32.70 -14.02 -8.42
CA LYS A 227 -33.92 -14.53 -9.09
C LYS A 227 -34.83 -15.32 -8.14
N THR A 228 -34.26 -15.92 -7.09
CA THR A 228 -34.99 -16.79 -6.17
C THR A 228 -35.54 -16.03 -4.96
N LEU A 229 -34.78 -15.07 -4.42
CA LEU A 229 -35.04 -14.44 -3.12
C LEU A 229 -35.52 -12.99 -3.23
N VAL A 230 -35.31 -12.34 -4.38
CA VAL A 230 -35.66 -10.93 -4.58
C VAL A 230 -36.95 -10.85 -5.40
N PRO A 231 -38.03 -10.23 -4.88
CA PRO A 231 -39.27 -10.06 -5.64
C PRO A 231 -39.09 -9.03 -6.75
N GLU A 232 -39.97 -9.09 -7.77
CA GLU A 232 -39.99 -8.11 -8.86
C GLU A 232 -40.19 -6.67 -8.37
N SER A 233 -40.89 -6.48 -7.25
CA SER A 233 -41.13 -5.18 -6.64
C SER A 233 -41.30 -5.29 -5.13
N GLY A 234 -40.87 -4.24 -4.43
CA GLY A 234 -40.97 -4.14 -2.98
C GLY A 234 -39.82 -4.83 -2.21
N PRO A 235 -39.93 -4.87 -0.88
CA PRO A 235 -38.96 -5.53 -0.03
C PRO A 235 -39.04 -7.05 -0.13
N ALA A 236 -37.92 -7.74 0.04
CA ALA A 236 -37.89 -9.20 0.05
C ALA A 236 -38.55 -9.79 1.31
N GLU A 237 -39.00 -11.04 1.24
CA GLU A 237 -39.57 -11.74 2.40
C GLU A 237 -38.49 -12.20 3.41
N THR A 238 -37.25 -12.34 2.94
CA THR A 238 -36.12 -12.86 3.71
C THR A 238 -35.03 -11.81 3.83
N LEU A 239 -34.24 -11.88 4.90
CA LEU A 239 -33.10 -10.98 5.12
C LEU A 239 -32.04 -11.21 4.05
N GLN A 240 -31.82 -12.46 3.65
CA GLN A 240 -30.98 -12.83 2.52
C GLN A 240 -31.41 -12.08 1.25
N GLY A 241 -32.69 -12.18 0.86
CA GLY A 241 -33.22 -11.48 -0.29
C GLY A 241 -33.09 -9.97 -0.18
N GLU A 242 -33.33 -9.38 0.99
CA GLU A 242 -33.25 -7.93 1.17
C GLU A 242 -31.82 -7.41 1.07
N VAL A 243 -30.83 -8.16 1.57
CA VAL A 243 -29.41 -7.81 1.43
C VAL A 243 -28.99 -7.82 -0.03
N LEU A 244 -29.35 -8.86 -0.78
CA LEU A 244 -29.09 -8.95 -2.22
C LEU A 244 -29.77 -7.76 -2.93
N ARG A 245 -31.06 -7.54 -2.66
CA ARG A 245 -31.84 -6.43 -3.23
C ARG A 245 -31.17 -5.09 -2.96
N ALA A 246 -30.71 -4.84 -1.74
CA ALA A 246 -30.04 -3.59 -1.38
C ALA A 246 -28.78 -3.35 -2.22
N ILE A 247 -27.95 -4.37 -2.44
CA ILE A 247 -26.74 -4.27 -3.27
C ILE A 247 -27.11 -3.95 -4.72
N GLY A 248 -28.00 -4.74 -5.33
CA GLY A 248 -28.38 -4.51 -6.73
C GLY A 248 -29.12 -3.19 -6.95
N GLN A 249 -29.85 -2.66 -5.96
CA GLN A 249 -30.43 -1.31 -6.06
C GLN A 249 -29.35 -0.22 -6.12
N LEU A 250 -28.28 -0.36 -5.32
CA LEU A 250 -27.13 0.55 -5.37
C LEU A 250 -26.38 0.42 -6.70
N GLU A 251 -26.15 -0.81 -7.17
CA GLU A 251 -25.48 -1.07 -8.44
C GLU A 251 -26.27 -0.54 -9.65
N ASN A 252 -27.59 -0.73 -9.67
CA ASN A 252 -28.46 -0.19 -10.71
C ASN A 252 -28.44 1.34 -10.76
N GLU A 253 -28.44 2.00 -9.59
CA GLU A 253 -28.34 3.46 -9.53
C GLU A 253 -26.98 3.96 -10.04
N TYR A 254 -25.90 3.23 -9.73
CA TYR A 254 -24.58 3.49 -10.30
C TYR A 254 -24.57 3.36 -11.82
N GLY A 255 -24.98 2.20 -12.35
CA GLY A 255 -24.93 1.90 -13.79
C GLY A 255 -25.91 2.71 -14.64
N GLY A 256 -27.05 3.12 -14.06
CA GLY A 256 -28.11 3.84 -14.77
C GLY A 256 -27.91 5.36 -14.77
N MET A 257 -27.65 5.96 -13.60
CA MET A 257 -27.63 7.42 -13.44
C MET A 257 -26.36 7.95 -12.76
N GLY A 258 -25.35 7.10 -12.55
CA GLY A 258 -24.09 7.50 -11.92
C GLY A 258 -24.29 8.08 -10.52
N PHE A 259 -25.30 7.60 -9.78
CA PHE A 259 -25.72 8.12 -8.47
C PHE A 259 -26.40 9.50 -8.45
N SER A 260 -26.99 9.94 -9.55
CA SER A 260 -27.75 11.20 -9.59
C SER A 260 -28.95 11.26 -8.65
N ASN A 261 -29.56 10.12 -8.30
CA ASN A 261 -30.66 10.07 -7.34
C ASN A 261 -30.19 9.72 -5.92
N TRP A 262 -28.88 9.71 -5.67
CA TRP A 262 -28.38 9.35 -4.35
C TRP A 262 -28.90 10.32 -3.27
N GLY A 263 -29.28 9.77 -2.12
CA GLY A 263 -29.88 10.50 -1.02
C GLY A 263 -30.24 9.56 0.12
N GLY A 264 -31.06 10.03 1.09
CA GLY A 264 -31.36 9.30 2.32
C GLY A 264 -31.86 7.86 2.13
N TYR A 265 -32.52 7.56 1.02
CA TYR A 265 -32.95 6.20 0.67
C TYR A 265 -31.77 5.26 0.35
N TYR A 266 -30.82 5.67 -0.49
CA TYR A 266 -29.66 4.85 -0.86
C TYR A 266 -28.61 4.78 0.26
N ASP A 267 -28.49 5.84 1.06
CA ASP A 267 -27.76 5.83 2.32
C ASP A 267 -28.25 4.72 3.27
N ASN A 268 -29.57 4.50 3.32
CA ASN A 268 -30.15 3.45 4.15
C ASN A 268 -29.78 2.05 3.63
N PHE A 269 -29.69 1.85 2.31
CA PHE A 269 -29.20 0.59 1.77
C PHE A 269 -27.73 0.33 2.13
N ALA A 270 -26.85 1.33 1.97
CA ALA A 270 -25.44 1.17 2.35
C ALA A 270 -25.29 0.83 3.84
N ARG A 271 -26.02 1.51 4.73
CA ARG A 271 -26.01 1.21 6.18
C ARG A 271 -26.63 -0.14 6.50
N PHE A 272 -27.68 -0.54 5.79
CA PHE A 272 -28.31 -1.84 5.93
C PHE A 272 -27.33 -2.97 5.56
N ILE A 273 -26.64 -2.84 4.41
CA ILE A 273 -25.60 -3.78 4.00
C ILE A 273 -24.50 -3.86 5.05
N ALA A 274 -24.03 -2.71 5.59
CA ALA A 274 -23.01 -2.71 6.66
C ALA A 274 -23.50 -3.45 7.90
N THR A 275 -24.76 -3.25 8.30
CA THR A 275 -25.32 -3.85 9.50
C THR A 275 -25.40 -5.37 9.41
N HIS A 276 -25.64 -5.92 8.20
CA HIS A 276 -25.89 -7.34 8.02
C HIS A 276 -24.66 -8.11 7.50
N LEU A 277 -23.86 -7.53 6.60
CA LEU A 277 -22.69 -8.21 6.06
C LEU A 277 -21.43 -8.07 6.92
N ALA A 278 -21.32 -7.02 7.74
CA ALA A 278 -20.19 -6.85 8.67
C ALA A 278 -20.33 -7.73 9.93
N ASP A 279 -20.71 -9.00 9.75
CA ASP A 279 -20.98 -9.96 10.82
C ASP A 279 -19.71 -10.73 11.23
N LYS A 280 -19.20 -10.43 12.42
CA LYS A 280 -18.02 -11.08 13.01
C LYS A 280 -18.25 -12.54 13.42
N ASN A 281 -19.49 -13.03 13.41
CA ASN A 281 -19.80 -14.45 13.62
C ASN A 281 -19.68 -15.24 12.31
N ILE A 282 -19.75 -14.56 11.16
CA ILE A 282 -19.74 -15.17 9.82
C ILE A 282 -18.40 -14.99 9.15
N PHE A 283 -17.77 -13.82 9.32
CA PHE A 283 -16.51 -13.45 8.70
C PHE A 283 -15.45 -13.12 9.74
N CYS A 284 -14.17 -13.33 9.37
CA CYS A 284 -13.06 -12.91 10.20
C CYS A 284 -12.99 -11.38 10.30
N THR A 285 -12.28 -10.87 11.32
CA THR A 285 -12.19 -9.43 11.57
C THR A 285 -11.62 -8.66 10.36
N TYR A 286 -10.68 -9.26 9.63
CA TYR A 286 -10.09 -8.63 8.46
C TYR A 286 -11.10 -8.48 7.31
N THR A 287 -11.84 -9.53 6.97
CA THR A 287 -12.93 -9.50 5.97
C THR A 287 -14.00 -8.48 6.33
N VAL A 288 -14.38 -8.40 7.60
CA VAL A 288 -15.31 -7.36 8.09
C VAL A 288 -14.78 -5.95 7.81
N ASN A 289 -13.48 -5.69 8.01
CA ASN A 289 -12.88 -4.40 7.69
C ASN A 289 -12.91 -4.10 6.18
N VAL A 290 -12.65 -5.10 5.33
CA VAL A 290 -12.77 -4.95 3.86
C VAL A 290 -14.20 -4.56 3.46
N ILE A 291 -15.21 -5.25 3.99
CA ILE A 291 -16.63 -4.95 3.74
C ILE A 291 -16.97 -3.51 4.16
N LEU A 292 -16.58 -3.11 5.36
CA LEU A 292 -16.84 -1.76 5.86
C LEU A 292 -16.10 -0.68 5.05
N SER A 293 -14.92 -1.00 4.54
CA SER A 293 -14.16 -0.15 3.63
C SER A 293 -14.85 0.04 2.29
N ASP A 294 -15.40 -1.02 1.70
CA ASP A 294 -16.20 -0.95 0.47
C ASP A 294 -17.44 -0.08 0.65
N ILE A 295 -18.17 -0.26 1.75
CA ILE A 295 -19.38 0.52 2.03
C ILE A 295 -19.05 2.00 2.29
N ARG A 296 -17.92 2.28 2.96
CA ARG A 296 -17.43 3.65 3.12
C ARG A 296 -17.13 4.28 1.77
N ALA A 297 -16.47 3.55 0.86
CA ALA A 297 -16.17 4.05 -0.49
C ALA A 297 -17.45 4.35 -1.29
N LEU A 298 -18.50 3.51 -1.19
CA LEU A 298 -19.81 3.79 -1.80
C LEU A 298 -20.41 5.12 -1.31
N LEU A 299 -20.47 5.31 0.01
CA LEU A 299 -21.01 6.53 0.63
C LEU A 299 -20.19 7.77 0.24
N SER A 300 -18.86 7.63 0.23
CA SER A 300 -17.89 8.65 -0.17
C SER A 300 -18.07 9.10 -1.62
N TYR A 301 -18.15 8.14 -2.54
CA TYR A 301 -18.31 8.42 -3.96
C TYR A 301 -19.62 9.14 -4.25
N ALA A 302 -20.71 8.66 -3.64
CA ALA A 302 -22.02 9.27 -3.80
C ALA A 302 -22.07 10.71 -3.28
N LEU A 303 -21.51 10.97 -2.09
CA LEU A 303 -21.42 12.33 -1.55
C LEU A 303 -20.60 13.26 -2.45
N SER A 304 -19.48 12.77 -3.00
CA SER A 304 -18.66 13.49 -3.98
C SER A 304 -19.43 13.85 -5.23
N PHE A 305 -20.27 12.95 -5.73
CA PHE A 305 -21.11 13.20 -6.88
C PHE A 305 -22.17 14.28 -6.60
N LEU A 306 -22.91 14.17 -5.49
CA LEU A 306 -23.91 15.17 -5.09
C LEU A 306 -23.31 16.56 -4.87
N TYR A 307 -22.09 16.62 -4.33
CA TYR A 307 -21.34 17.85 -4.18
C TYR A 307 -21.00 18.48 -5.54
N LYS A 308 -20.54 17.68 -6.51
CA LYS A 308 -20.27 18.16 -7.89
C LYS A 308 -21.51 18.70 -8.58
N LEU A 309 -22.69 18.14 -8.28
CA LEU A 309 -23.97 18.62 -8.77
C LEU A 309 -24.50 19.86 -8.04
N GLY A 310 -23.85 20.31 -6.96
CA GLY A 310 -24.32 21.43 -6.15
C GLY A 310 -25.59 21.14 -5.33
N VAL A 311 -25.90 19.85 -5.13
CA VAL A 311 -27.09 19.40 -4.36
C VAL A 311 -26.86 19.55 -2.86
N VAL A 312 -25.60 19.49 -2.41
CA VAL A 312 -25.20 19.65 -1.01
C VAL A 312 -24.26 20.84 -0.89
N ASP A 313 -24.56 21.76 0.04
CA ASP A 313 -23.71 22.91 0.33
C ASP A 313 -22.32 22.48 0.85
N LYS A 314 -21.30 23.31 0.60
CA LYS A 314 -19.94 23.14 1.16
C LYS A 314 -19.92 23.36 2.68
N LYS A 315 -20.52 22.47 3.46
CA LYS A 315 -20.47 22.54 4.93
C LYS A 315 -19.10 22.06 5.45
N PRO A 316 -18.60 22.62 6.57
CA PRO A 316 -17.33 22.22 7.18
C PRO A 316 -17.21 20.72 7.46
N GLU A 317 -18.30 20.07 7.85
CA GLU A 317 -18.35 18.62 8.09
C GLU A 317 -18.08 17.76 6.84
N TYR A 318 -18.28 18.31 5.64
CA TYR A 318 -18.03 17.66 4.34
C TYR A 318 -16.76 18.19 3.65
N GLN A 319 -15.96 19.03 4.32
CA GLN A 319 -14.73 19.61 3.75
C GLN A 319 -13.53 18.65 3.76
N ASN A 320 -13.65 17.47 4.38
CA ASN A 320 -12.60 16.46 4.29
C ASN A 320 -12.58 15.88 2.87
N GLU A 321 -11.80 16.50 1.98
CA GLU A 321 -11.57 16.05 0.59
C GLU A 321 -11.13 14.59 0.52
N ILE A 322 -10.55 14.04 1.59
CA ILE A 322 -10.16 12.63 1.73
C ILE A 322 -11.38 11.69 1.68
N LEU A 323 -12.52 12.09 2.27
CA LEU A 323 -13.78 11.34 2.18
C LEU A 323 -14.45 11.49 0.81
N LEU A 324 -14.11 12.50 0.01
CA LEU A 324 -14.75 12.79 -1.28
C LEU A 324 -13.97 12.24 -2.48
N ASN A 325 -12.73 11.80 -2.28
CA ASN A 325 -11.81 11.40 -3.35
C ASN A 325 -11.30 9.96 -3.21
N SER A 326 -12.01 9.05 -2.52
CA SER A 326 -11.61 7.63 -2.48
C SER A 326 -11.55 7.09 -3.92
N VAL A 327 -10.35 6.79 -4.40
CA VAL A 327 -10.11 6.30 -5.76
C VAL A 327 -10.35 4.80 -5.74
N THR A 328 -11.61 4.42 -5.70
CA THR A 328 -11.99 3.01 -5.75
C THR A 328 -12.78 2.74 -7.02
N ASP A 329 -12.38 1.67 -7.70
CA ASP A 329 -13.08 1.13 -8.86
C ASP A 329 -14.42 0.53 -8.38
N MET A 330 -15.52 1.20 -8.73
CA MET A 330 -16.87 0.87 -8.24
C MET A 330 -17.31 -0.53 -8.68
N ASP A 331 -16.90 -0.97 -9.86
CA ASP A 331 -17.21 -2.31 -10.36
C ASP A 331 -16.61 -3.36 -9.42
N GLN A 332 -15.37 -3.16 -8.97
CA GLN A 332 -14.71 -4.06 -8.03
C GLN A 332 -15.37 -4.07 -6.65
N ILE A 333 -15.97 -2.94 -6.22
CA ILE A 333 -16.73 -2.88 -4.97
C ILE A 333 -17.96 -3.79 -5.10
N PHE A 334 -18.75 -3.63 -6.16
CA PHE A 334 -19.96 -4.43 -6.35
C PHE A 334 -19.64 -5.92 -6.51
N GLU A 335 -18.58 -6.25 -7.25
CA GLU A 335 -18.15 -7.65 -7.39
C GLU A 335 -17.74 -8.28 -6.04
N ARG A 336 -17.05 -7.52 -5.15
CA ARG A 336 -16.76 -7.99 -3.79
C ARG A 336 -18.03 -8.11 -2.94
N LEU A 337 -18.96 -7.17 -3.03
CA LEU A 337 -20.23 -7.23 -2.30
C LEU A 337 -21.12 -8.39 -2.77
N HIS A 338 -21.12 -8.72 -4.06
CA HIS A 338 -21.77 -9.93 -4.59
C HIS A 338 -21.14 -11.18 -3.98
N ALA A 339 -19.81 -11.28 -3.99
CA ALA A 339 -19.11 -12.42 -3.43
C ALA A 339 -19.41 -12.61 -1.93
N VAL A 340 -19.29 -11.54 -1.15
CA VAL A 340 -19.55 -11.57 0.30
C VAL A 340 -21.01 -11.91 0.60
N SER A 341 -21.97 -11.33 -0.13
CA SER A 341 -23.40 -11.59 0.11
C SER A 341 -23.80 -13.03 -0.21
N VAL A 342 -23.24 -13.63 -1.26
CA VAL A 342 -23.44 -15.05 -1.56
C VAL A 342 -22.91 -15.92 -0.42
N VAL A 343 -21.67 -15.70 0.02
CA VAL A 343 -21.08 -16.49 1.11
C VAL A 343 -21.84 -16.29 2.41
N TRP A 344 -22.31 -15.07 2.70
CA TRP A 344 -23.15 -14.77 3.84
C TRP A 344 -24.47 -15.56 3.78
N CYS A 345 -25.14 -15.58 2.62
CA CYS A 345 -26.36 -16.38 2.42
C CYS A 345 -26.09 -17.88 2.58
N GLU A 346 -24.99 -18.41 2.03
CA GLU A 346 -24.62 -19.83 2.17
C GLU A 346 -24.34 -20.23 3.63
N ARG A 347 -23.79 -19.30 4.43
CA ARG A 347 -23.55 -19.48 5.87
C ARG A 347 -24.78 -19.25 6.74
N HIS A 348 -25.85 -18.67 6.16
CA HIS A 348 -27.19 -18.59 6.73
C HIS A 348 -28.18 -19.42 5.91
N PRO A 349 -28.09 -20.76 5.95
CA PRO A 349 -28.86 -21.65 5.08
C PRO A 349 -30.37 -21.59 5.35
N GLU A 350 -30.76 -21.24 6.58
CA GLU A 350 -32.17 -21.09 6.95
C GLU A 350 -32.66 -19.67 6.62
N PRO A 351 -33.76 -19.51 5.86
CA PRO A 351 -34.32 -18.19 5.56
C PRO A 351 -34.66 -17.41 6.82
N ILE A 352 -34.09 -16.21 6.95
CA ILE A 352 -34.36 -15.33 8.08
C ILE A 352 -35.54 -14.43 7.69
N PRO A 353 -36.70 -14.49 8.36
CA PRO A 353 -37.84 -13.63 8.00
C PRO A 353 -37.47 -12.15 8.12
N TYR A 354 -37.68 -11.39 7.05
CA TYR A 354 -37.49 -9.94 7.05
C TYR A 354 -38.82 -9.22 7.12
N LYS A 355 -38.90 -8.25 8.03
CA LYS A 355 -40.02 -7.32 8.12
C LYS A 355 -39.44 -5.92 7.99
N PRO A 356 -39.76 -5.18 6.90
CA PRO A 356 -39.33 -3.81 6.75
C PRO A 356 -39.75 -3.02 7.99
N SER A 357 -38.82 -2.30 8.59
CA SER A 357 -39.18 -1.31 9.60
C SER A 357 -40.18 -0.34 8.97
N LYS A 358 -41.36 -0.20 9.57
CA LYS A 358 -42.27 0.90 9.22
C LYS A 358 -41.55 2.20 9.58
N ILE A 359 -40.95 2.85 8.59
CA ILE A 359 -40.42 4.20 8.73
C ILE A 359 -41.60 5.17 8.80
#